data_AF-A0A6F9CKS9-F1
#
_entry.id   AF-A0A6F9CKS9-F1
#
_cell.length_a   1.000
_cell.length_b   1.000
_cell.length_c   1.000
_cell.angle_alpha   90.00
_cell.angle_beta   90.00
_cell.angle_gamma   90.00
#
_symmetry.space_group_name_H-M   'P 1'
#
loop_
_entity.id
_entity.type
_entity.pdbx_description
1 polymer ?
#
loop_
_entity_poly.entity_id
_entity_poly.type
_entity_poly.pdbx_seq_one_letter_code
_entity_poly.pdbx_strand_id
1 'polypeptide(L)'
;MSLSHPALTSHVDESLFGTPKQVGHMSAPSQKTQKPETVRIITKDLIRDLNNKDPSGLSVIVRPTVIKWIATASWVSTKEQESTLEAQRREREAAMDAAEDRKAHIRQADLSRQKNQGLSELEAEAKERAHFSPNITAISHISPVILPMPCPDSSISVSLCVSCMVPYCCGQLILDAQCHAVRDAQILERQQTLAELQEEERRLDAMMEVDRRRALEAQEQIDELRKHQRIQGKQLIINQIEERLEDRMLQNEMKEQEGQQMLENLEKMQMDELEDK
;
A
#
# COMPACT_ATOMS: atom_id res chain seq x y z
N MET A 1 -14.42 -36.68 17.98
CA MET A 1 -13.05 -36.74 17.42
C MET A 1 -12.76 -35.39 16.80
N SER A 2 -12.13 -34.51 17.57
CA SER A 2 -11.82 -33.13 17.20
C SER A 2 -10.46 -33.09 16.50
N LEU A 3 -10.47 -32.91 15.17
CA LEU A 3 -9.26 -32.69 14.38
C LEU A 3 -8.93 -31.20 14.35
N SER A 4 -8.05 -30.78 15.26
CA SER A 4 -7.39 -29.48 15.25
C SER A 4 -6.44 -29.41 14.05
N HIS A 5 -6.73 -28.52 13.10
CA HIS A 5 -5.79 -28.16 12.04
C HIS A 5 -4.77 -27.16 12.62
N PRO A 6 -3.45 -27.36 12.43
CA PRO A 6 -2.46 -26.39 12.86
C PRO A 6 -2.51 -25.16 11.94
N ALA A 7 -2.55 -23.98 12.55
CA ALA A 7 -2.48 -22.71 11.85
C ALA A 7 -1.15 -22.61 11.08
N LEU A 8 -1.25 -22.33 9.78
CA LEU A 8 -0.10 -21.97 8.94
C LEU A 8 0.44 -20.63 9.44
N THR A 9 1.56 -20.66 10.15
CA THR A 9 2.33 -19.47 10.48
C THR A 9 2.92 -18.91 9.19
N SER A 10 2.51 -17.71 8.79
CA SER A 10 3.10 -16.98 7.67
C SER A 10 4.58 -16.71 7.95
N HIS A 11 5.46 -17.45 7.29
CA HIS A 11 6.89 -17.18 7.28
C HIS A 11 7.16 -16.00 6.33
N VAL A 12 7.61 -14.88 6.88
CA VAL A 12 8.06 -13.73 6.11
C VAL A 12 9.45 -14.07 5.57
N ASP A 13 9.60 -14.08 4.24
CA ASP A 13 10.90 -14.28 3.59
C ASP A 13 11.76 -13.02 3.78
N GLU A 14 12.67 -13.06 4.75
CA GLU A 14 13.61 -11.99 5.07
C GLU A 14 14.69 -11.78 3.99
N SER A 15 14.72 -12.63 2.95
CA SER A 15 15.67 -12.49 1.84
C SER A 15 15.32 -11.33 0.88
N LEU A 16 14.13 -10.71 1.04
CA LEU A 16 13.70 -9.54 0.24
C LEU A 16 14.36 -8.23 0.70
N PHE A 17 14.75 -8.14 1.97
CA PHE A 17 15.56 -7.03 2.49
C PHE A 17 17.03 -7.44 2.41
N GLY A 18 17.60 -7.23 1.22
CA GLY A 18 18.95 -7.67 0.85
C GLY A 18 19.95 -7.66 2.00
N THR A 19 20.47 -8.85 2.31
CA THR A 19 21.67 -8.98 3.13
C THR A 19 22.78 -8.13 2.51
N PRO A 20 23.64 -7.46 3.31
CA PRO A 20 24.79 -6.78 2.77
C PRO A 20 25.70 -7.85 2.15
N LYS A 21 25.62 -7.95 0.83
CA LYS A 21 26.45 -8.82 0.00
C LYS A 21 27.90 -8.48 0.32
N GLN A 22 28.59 -9.40 0.99
CA GLN A 22 30.04 -9.38 1.05
C GLN A 22 30.54 -9.39 -0.39
N VAL A 23 31.09 -8.26 -0.81
CA VAL A 23 31.74 -8.11 -2.09
C VAL A 23 33.04 -8.90 -1.99
N GLY A 24 33.01 -10.13 -2.49
CA GLY A 24 34.20 -10.93 -2.73
C GLY A 24 35.15 -10.15 -3.62
N HIS A 25 36.29 -9.78 -3.04
CA HIS A 25 37.44 -9.25 -3.75
C HIS A 25 37.87 -10.26 -4.82
N MET A 26 37.67 -9.91 -6.09
CA MET A 26 38.36 -10.55 -7.21
C MET A 26 39.62 -9.73 -7.51
N SER A 27 40.74 -10.40 -7.40
CA SER A 27 42.10 -9.88 -7.43
C SER A 27 42.48 -9.25 -8.77
N ALA A 28 43.09 -8.08 -8.70
CA ALA A 28 43.94 -7.48 -9.74
C ALA A 28 45.32 -7.17 -9.12
N PRO A 29 46.40 -7.10 -9.90
CA PRO A 29 47.72 -7.58 -9.52
C PRO A 29 48.45 -6.69 -8.50
N SER A 30 49.26 -7.36 -7.68
CA SER A 30 50.21 -6.82 -6.71
C SER A 30 50.88 -5.52 -7.18
N GLN A 31 50.41 -4.38 -6.67
CA GLN A 31 51.16 -3.14 -6.66
C GLN A 31 51.90 -3.05 -5.34
N LYS A 32 53.23 -2.91 -5.45
CA LYS A 32 54.18 -2.72 -4.35
C LYS A 32 53.63 -1.72 -3.33
N THR A 33 53.43 -2.17 -2.10
CA THR A 33 53.21 -1.32 -0.93
C THR A 33 54.33 -0.30 -0.82
N GLN A 34 54.06 0.95 -1.21
CA GLN A 34 54.85 2.08 -0.76
C GLN A 34 54.62 2.20 0.75
N LYS A 35 55.71 2.22 1.53
CA LYS A 35 55.65 2.39 2.99
C LYS A 35 54.90 3.69 3.32
N PRO A 36 53.96 3.69 4.27
CA PRO A 36 53.24 4.90 4.64
C PRO A 36 54.24 5.92 5.22
N GLU A 37 54.18 7.14 4.69
CA GLU A 37 54.96 8.29 5.14
C GLU A 37 54.56 8.62 6.58
N THR A 38 55.38 8.18 7.53
CA THR A 38 55.13 8.27 8.98
C THR A 38 55.90 9.46 9.53
N VAL A 39 55.20 10.39 10.18
CA VAL A 39 55.85 11.55 10.82
C VAL A 39 56.24 11.14 12.23
N ARG A 40 57.54 11.14 12.52
CA ARG A 40 58.08 10.85 13.85
C ARG A 40 58.09 12.12 14.70
N ILE A 41 57.22 12.16 15.70
CA ILE A 41 57.25 13.24 16.69
C ILE A 41 58.06 12.77 17.88
N ILE A 42 59.20 13.42 18.12
CA ILE A 42 60.07 13.18 19.28
C ILE A 42 59.89 14.36 20.24
N THR A 43 59.27 14.10 21.38
CA THR A 43 59.27 15.02 22.53
C THR A 43 60.12 14.44 23.65
N LYS A 44 60.44 15.27 24.66
CA LYS A 44 61.45 14.99 25.71
C LYS A 44 61.30 13.61 26.36
N ASP A 45 60.06 13.13 26.51
CA ASP A 45 59.75 11.84 27.14
C ASP A 45 58.85 10.91 26.29
N LEU A 46 58.50 11.28 25.04
CA LEU A 46 57.56 10.53 24.21
C LEU A 46 57.94 10.60 22.72
N ILE A 47 58.22 9.42 22.15
CA ILE A 47 58.34 9.21 20.72
C ILE A 47 57.04 8.58 20.24
N ARG A 48 56.34 9.25 19.31
CA ARG A 48 55.14 8.70 18.66
C ARG A 48 55.27 8.80 17.15
N ASP A 49 54.94 7.70 16.48
CA ASP A 49 54.88 7.62 15.03
C ASP A 49 53.42 7.88 14.63
N LEU A 50 53.14 9.08 14.10
CA LEU A 50 51.80 9.41 13.62
C LEU A 50 51.69 9.04 12.14
N ASN A 51 50.66 8.27 11.82
CA ASN A 51 50.32 7.93 10.45
C ASN A 51 49.51 9.10 9.85
N ASN A 52 50.00 9.71 8.77
CA ASN A 52 49.35 10.89 8.17
C ASN A 52 48.08 10.54 7.35
N LYS A 53 47.70 9.27 7.35
CA LYS A 53 46.56 8.70 6.62
C LYS A 53 45.76 7.84 7.59
N ASP A 54 44.45 8.05 7.61
CA ASP A 54 43.52 7.26 8.43
C ASP A 54 43.66 5.76 8.11
N PRO A 55 43.90 4.89 9.11
CA PRO A 55 44.10 3.46 8.88
C PRO A 55 42.83 2.74 8.41
N SER A 56 41.65 3.32 8.60
CA SER A 56 40.37 2.74 8.22
C SER A 56 39.90 3.14 6.81
N GLY A 57 40.38 4.26 6.27
CA GLY A 57 39.88 4.85 5.01
C GLY A 57 38.39 5.24 5.03
N LEU A 58 37.71 5.16 6.19
CA LEU A 58 36.27 5.43 6.36
C LEU A 58 35.97 6.81 6.96
N SER A 59 37.00 7.60 7.27
CA SER A 59 36.82 8.95 7.80
C SER A 59 36.36 9.89 6.68
N VAL A 60 35.14 10.41 6.81
CA VAL A 60 34.66 11.52 5.98
C VAL A 60 34.89 12.81 6.77
N ILE A 61 35.83 13.64 6.31
CA ILE A 61 36.03 14.98 6.89
C ILE A 61 34.89 15.87 6.42
N VAL A 62 33.90 16.07 7.29
CA VAL A 62 32.72 16.87 6.99
C VAL A 62 32.94 18.32 7.44
N ARG A 63 32.70 19.28 6.53
CA ARG A 63 32.79 20.72 6.85
C ARG A 63 31.77 21.10 7.94
N PRO A 64 32.10 22.02 8.86
CA PRO A 64 31.19 22.45 9.94
C PRO A 64 29.81 22.91 9.47
N THR A 65 29.72 23.50 8.28
CA THR A 65 28.46 23.89 7.64
C THR A 65 27.57 22.70 7.30
N VAL A 66 28.16 21.61 6.82
CA VAL A 66 27.44 20.36 6.51
C VAL A 66 26.99 19.68 7.81
N ILE A 67 27.79 19.72 8.88
CA ILE A 67 27.38 19.21 10.21
C ILE A 67 26.18 19.98 10.74
N LYS A 68 26.19 21.31 10.65
CA LYS A 68 25.07 22.16 11.10
C LYS A 68 23.82 21.92 10.26
N TRP A 69 23.97 21.75 8.95
CA TRP A 69 22.87 21.37 8.06
C TRP A 69 22.29 20.01 8.40
N ILE A 70 23.14 18.97 8.59
CA ILE A 70 22.72 17.64 9.02
C ILE A 70 21.96 17.74 10.34
N ALA A 71 22.50 18.44 11.35
CA ALA A 71 21.86 18.60 12.65
C ALA A 71 20.50 19.30 12.57
N THR A 72 20.36 20.30 11.70
CA THR A 72 19.11 21.06 11.53
C THR A 72 18.08 20.28 10.70
N ALA A 73 18.52 19.55 9.67
CA ALA A 73 17.67 18.69 8.85
C ALA A 73 17.26 17.39 9.58
N SER A 74 18.10 16.91 10.50
CA SER A 74 17.79 15.78 11.40
C SER A 74 16.96 16.20 12.61
N TRP A 75 16.81 17.51 12.85
CA TRP A 75 15.98 17.99 13.94
C TRP A 75 14.51 17.81 13.55
N VAL A 76 13.93 16.69 14.00
CA VAL A 76 12.49 16.45 13.94
C VAL A 76 11.81 17.49 14.82
N SER A 77 11.34 18.57 14.21
CA SER A 77 10.50 19.55 14.89
C SER A 77 9.05 19.32 14.53
N THR A 78 8.21 19.52 15.55
CA THR A 78 6.74 19.72 15.57
C THR A 78 5.89 18.49 15.88
N LYS A 79 5.65 18.27 17.17
CA LYS A 79 4.52 17.48 17.73
C LYS A 79 3.18 17.79 17.04
N GLU A 80 3.04 19.00 16.51
CA GLU A 80 1.90 19.44 15.70
C GLU A 80 1.82 18.74 14.33
N GLN A 81 2.93 18.56 13.59
CA GLN A 81 2.93 17.82 12.34
C GLN A 81 2.64 16.33 12.54
N GLU A 82 3.18 15.73 13.59
CA GLU A 82 2.85 14.35 13.95
C GLU A 82 1.36 14.20 14.28
N SER A 83 0.79 15.15 15.03
CA SER A 83 -0.64 15.15 15.35
C SER A 83 -1.54 15.30 14.13
N THR A 84 -1.13 16.09 13.12
CA THR A 84 -1.92 16.28 11.90
C THR A 84 -1.87 15.04 11.01
N LEU A 85 -0.71 14.37 10.91
CA LEU A 85 -0.59 13.09 10.21
C LEU A 85 -1.41 12.00 10.90
N GLU A 86 -1.34 11.91 12.23
CA GLU A 86 -2.15 10.98 13.01
C GLU A 86 -3.65 11.27 12.87
N ALA A 87 -4.06 12.55 12.88
CA ALA A 87 -5.44 12.94 12.67
C ALA A 87 -5.94 12.52 11.28
N GLN A 88 -5.14 12.77 10.22
CA GLN A 88 -5.47 12.29 8.88
C GLN A 88 -5.56 10.77 8.80
N ARG A 89 -4.68 10.03 9.48
CA ARG A 89 -4.73 8.57 9.54
C ARG A 89 -6.01 8.09 10.23
N ARG A 90 -6.35 8.67 11.38
CA ARG A 90 -7.59 8.35 12.12
C ARG A 90 -8.83 8.69 11.32
N GLU A 91 -8.82 9.81 10.58
CA GLU A 91 -9.94 10.19 9.71
C GLU A 91 -10.14 9.16 8.59
N ARG A 92 -9.05 8.68 7.97
CA ARG A 92 -9.14 7.61 6.95
C ARG A 92 -9.62 6.30 7.53
N GLU A 93 -9.09 5.89 8.68
CA GLU A 93 -9.52 4.67 9.39
C GLU A 93 -11.01 4.74 9.77
N ALA A 94 -11.44 5.85 10.38
CA ALA A 94 -12.84 6.08 10.71
C ALA A 94 -13.75 6.10 9.47
N ALA A 95 -13.28 6.61 8.33
CA ALA A 95 -14.03 6.59 7.08
C ALA A 95 -14.21 5.16 6.53
N MET A 96 -13.19 4.31 6.68
CA MET A 96 -13.22 2.88 6.33
C MET A 96 -14.16 2.10 7.26
N ASP A 97 -14.01 2.28 8.57
CA ASP A 97 -14.88 1.65 9.58
C ASP A 97 -16.34 2.05 9.37
N ALA A 98 -16.61 3.34 9.14
CA ALA A 98 -17.96 3.82 8.87
C ALA A 98 -18.56 3.23 7.58
N ALA A 99 -17.74 2.91 6.58
CA ALA A 99 -18.19 2.24 5.37
C ALA A 99 -18.47 0.75 5.61
N GLU A 100 -17.64 0.08 6.41
CA GLU A 100 -17.88 -1.29 6.86
C GLU A 100 -19.18 -1.39 7.67
N ASP A 101 -19.41 -0.47 8.59
CA ASP A 101 -20.65 -0.36 9.37
C ASP A 101 -21.89 -0.18 8.47
N ARG A 102 -21.80 0.68 7.44
CA ARG A 102 -22.91 0.85 6.47
C ARG A 102 -23.20 -0.47 5.74
N LYS A 103 -22.18 -1.17 5.26
CA LYS A 103 -22.35 -2.48 4.61
C LYS A 103 -22.91 -3.53 5.56
N ALA A 104 -22.43 -3.55 6.81
CA ALA A 104 -22.93 -4.45 7.85
C ALA A 104 -24.41 -4.19 8.15
N HIS A 105 -24.80 -2.93 8.28
CA HIS A 105 -26.19 -2.52 8.49
C HIS A 105 -27.09 -2.95 7.33
N ILE A 106 -26.68 -2.71 6.07
CA ILE A 106 -27.44 -3.15 4.88
C ILE A 106 -27.61 -4.68 4.89
N ARG A 107 -26.53 -5.43 5.12
CA ARG A 107 -26.57 -6.90 5.19
C ARG A 107 -27.45 -7.42 6.34
N GLN A 108 -27.37 -6.79 7.50
CA GLN A 108 -28.17 -7.16 8.65
C GLN A 108 -29.66 -6.83 8.45
N ALA A 109 -29.96 -5.68 7.85
CA ALA A 109 -31.32 -5.30 7.50
C ALA A 109 -31.91 -6.28 6.47
N ASP A 110 -31.14 -6.67 5.45
CA ASP A 110 -31.54 -7.68 4.46
C ASP A 110 -31.82 -9.05 5.10
N LEU A 111 -30.92 -9.54 5.95
CA LEU A 111 -31.13 -10.77 6.71
C LEU A 111 -32.37 -10.70 7.63
N SER A 112 -32.64 -9.54 8.21
CA SER A 112 -33.80 -9.33 9.07
C SER A 112 -35.10 -9.34 8.25
N ARG A 113 -35.11 -8.70 7.08
CA ARG A 113 -36.23 -8.74 6.12
C ARG A 113 -36.49 -10.16 5.66
N GLN A 114 -35.45 -10.91 5.29
CA GLN A 114 -35.58 -12.30 4.84
C GLN A 114 -36.16 -13.22 5.93
N LYS A 115 -35.73 -13.06 7.19
CA LYS A 115 -36.31 -13.79 8.33
C LYS A 115 -37.78 -13.46 8.56
N ASN A 116 -38.17 -12.20 8.36
CA ASN A 116 -39.55 -11.76 8.52
C ASN A 116 -40.45 -12.12 7.32
N GLN A 117 -39.90 -12.30 6.12
CA GLN A 117 -40.62 -12.76 4.92
C GLN A 117 -41.20 -14.18 5.08
N GLY A 118 -40.60 -15.03 5.92
CA GLY A 118 -41.06 -16.40 6.16
C GLY A 118 -42.31 -16.55 7.06
N LEU A 119 -42.83 -15.47 7.64
CA LEU A 119 -43.95 -15.55 8.62
C LEU A 119 -45.26 -14.91 8.14
N SER A 120 -45.40 -14.58 6.85
CA SER A 120 -46.54 -13.78 6.37
C SER A 120 -47.61 -14.61 5.67
N GLU A 121 -48.83 -14.58 6.23
CA GLU A 121 -50.16 -14.89 5.68
C GLU A 121 -50.37 -16.25 4.97
N LEU A 122 -49.56 -16.62 3.98
CA LEU A 122 -49.69 -17.86 3.21
C LEU A 122 -49.36 -19.12 4.01
N GLU A 123 -48.34 -19.08 4.87
CA GLU A 123 -48.03 -20.19 5.79
C GLU A 123 -49.06 -20.30 6.92
N ALA A 124 -49.55 -19.17 7.42
CA ALA A 124 -50.59 -19.14 8.44
C ALA A 124 -51.92 -19.66 7.87
N GLU A 125 -52.30 -19.26 6.66
CA GLU A 125 -53.50 -19.73 5.96
C GLU A 125 -53.35 -21.20 5.51
N ALA A 126 -52.18 -21.64 5.04
CA ALA A 126 -51.94 -23.05 4.72
C ALA A 126 -51.98 -23.93 5.99
N LYS A 127 -51.47 -23.44 7.11
CA LYS A 127 -51.50 -24.11 8.42
C LYS A 127 -52.89 -24.09 9.04
N GLU A 128 -53.65 -23.02 8.87
CA GLU A 128 -55.05 -22.91 9.26
C GLU A 128 -55.94 -23.82 8.40
N ARG A 129 -55.75 -23.86 7.07
CA ARG A 129 -56.42 -24.83 6.17
C ARG A 129 -56.03 -26.28 6.47
N ALA A 130 -54.78 -26.54 6.88
CA ALA A 130 -54.36 -27.87 7.32
C ALA A 130 -54.95 -28.25 8.70
N HIS A 131 -55.15 -27.27 9.59
CA HIS A 131 -55.85 -27.46 10.86
C HIS A 131 -57.38 -27.56 10.69
N PHE A 132 -57.95 -26.92 9.67
CA PHE A 132 -59.34 -27.05 9.22
C PHE A 132 -59.52 -28.17 8.17
N SER A 133 -58.78 -29.27 8.30
CA SER A 133 -59.21 -30.56 7.74
C SER A 133 -60.15 -31.22 8.77
N PRO A 134 -61.47 -31.02 8.72
CA PRO A 134 -62.37 -31.83 9.52
C PRO A 134 -62.26 -33.26 9.01
N ASN A 135 -62.11 -34.16 9.96
CA ASN A 135 -62.19 -35.60 9.81
C ASN A 135 -63.32 -36.01 8.83
N ILE A 136 -63.02 -36.22 7.54
CA ILE A 136 -63.94 -36.83 6.57
C ILE A 136 -63.90 -38.35 6.77
N THR A 137 -64.26 -38.80 7.97
CA THR A 137 -64.49 -40.22 8.29
C THR A 137 -65.83 -40.44 9.01
N ALA A 138 -66.78 -39.52 8.85
CA ALA A 138 -68.13 -39.70 9.38
C ALA A 138 -69.22 -39.07 8.50
N ILE A 139 -69.21 -39.31 7.19
CA ILE A 139 -70.43 -39.23 6.37
C ILE A 139 -70.47 -40.45 5.46
N SER A 140 -71.13 -41.49 5.94
CA SER A 140 -71.83 -42.44 5.09
C SER A 140 -72.81 -41.68 4.20
N HIS A 141 -72.83 -42.03 2.91
CA HIS A 141 -73.80 -41.71 1.86
C HIS A 141 -73.31 -40.74 0.75
N ILE A 142 -72.98 -41.41 -0.37
CA ILE A 142 -73.01 -40.95 -1.78
C ILE A 142 -71.80 -40.12 -2.23
N SER A 143 -70.81 -40.82 -2.80
CA SER A 143 -69.89 -40.25 -3.76
C SER A 143 -70.62 -39.84 -5.05
N PRO A 144 -70.26 -38.70 -5.64
CA PRO A 144 -69.92 -38.69 -7.04
C PRO A 144 -68.43 -38.40 -7.17
N VAL A 145 -67.74 -39.30 -7.86
CA VAL A 145 -66.41 -39.07 -8.41
C VAL A 145 -66.52 -37.89 -9.37
N ILE A 146 -66.14 -36.69 -8.94
CA ILE A 146 -65.88 -35.57 -9.84
C ILE A 146 -64.40 -35.68 -10.23
N LEU A 147 -64.15 -36.41 -11.31
CA LEU A 147 -62.92 -36.23 -12.09
C LEU A 147 -62.88 -34.76 -12.56
N PRO A 148 -61.77 -34.03 -12.38
CA PRO A 148 -61.63 -32.70 -12.95
C PRO A 148 -61.65 -32.83 -14.47
N MET A 149 -62.74 -32.41 -15.10
CA MET A 149 -62.82 -32.26 -16.54
C MET A 149 -61.89 -31.11 -16.96
N PRO A 150 -60.95 -31.30 -17.90
CA PRO A 150 -60.14 -30.22 -18.42
C PRO A 150 -61.05 -29.26 -19.22
N CYS A 151 -61.02 -27.97 -18.88
CA CYS A 151 -61.70 -26.95 -19.67
C CYS A 151 -61.11 -26.91 -21.09
N PRO A 152 -61.93 -26.88 -22.15
CA PRO A 152 -61.42 -26.78 -23.51
C PRO A 152 -60.89 -25.36 -23.75
N ASP A 153 -59.67 -25.35 -24.26
CA ASP A 153 -58.90 -24.30 -24.91
C ASP A 153 -59.53 -22.93 -25.21
N SER A 154 -58.73 -21.92 -24.79
CA SER A 154 -58.35 -20.69 -25.52
C SER A 154 -59.39 -19.99 -26.39
N SER A 155 -60.11 -19.02 -25.79
CA SER A 155 -60.62 -17.76 -26.41
C SER A 155 -61.88 -17.19 -25.73
N ILE A 156 -62.12 -17.47 -24.45
CA ILE A 156 -63.32 -16.97 -23.76
C ILE A 156 -63.00 -15.63 -23.08
N SER A 157 -63.49 -14.56 -23.70
CA SER A 157 -63.54 -13.21 -23.14
C SER A 157 -64.05 -13.22 -21.68
N VAL A 158 -63.48 -12.32 -20.86
CA VAL A 158 -63.77 -12.07 -19.44
C VAL A 158 -65.27 -11.93 -19.11
N SER A 159 -66.12 -11.75 -20.12
CA SER A 159 -67.59 -11.64 -20.06
C SER A 159 -68.33 -12.91 -19.61
N LEU A 160 -67.81 -14.13 -19.85
CA LEU A 160 -68.54 -15.37 -19.51
C LEU A 160 -68.28 -15.94 -18.10
N CYS A 161 -67.40 -15.32 -17.30
CA CYS A 161 -67.09 -15.83 -15.96
C CYS A 161 -68.21 -15.57 -14.93
N VAL A 162 -69.20 -14.72 -15.24
CA VAL A 162 -70.33 -14.42 -14.35
C VAL A 162 -71.37 -15.56 -14.34
N SER A 163 -71.41 -16.39 -15.39
CA SER A 163 -72.39 -17.50 -15.52
C SER A 163 -71.85 -18.84 -15.00
N CYS A 164 -70.54 -18.97 -14.81
CA CYS A 164 -69.93 -20.15 -14.19
C CYS A 164 -69.87 -19.93 -12.67
N MET A 165 -70.92 -20.37 -11.98
CA MET A 165 -71.03 -20.39 -10.52
C MET A 165 -70.11 -21.48 -9.91
N VAL A 166 -68.85 -21.54 -10.35
CA VAL A 166 -67.81 -22.39 -9.78
C VAL A 166 -66.90 -21.48 -8.95
N PRO A 167 -67.17 -21.30 -7.64
CA PRO A 167 -66.37 -20.44 -6.76
C PRO A 167 -64.86 -20.80 -6.74
N TYR A 168 -64.51 -22.01 -7.18
CA TYR A 168 -63.14 -22.51 -7.26
C TYR A 168 -62.29 -21.89 -8.39
N CYS A 169 -62.89 -21.41 -9.51
CA CYS A 169 -62.11 -20.84 -10.62
C CYS A 169 -61.59 -19.43 -10.33
N CYS A 170 -62.37 -18.60 -9.64
CA CYS A 170 -61.93 -17.25 -9.24
C CYS A 170 -60.90 -17.30 -8.11
N GLY A 171 -60.96 -18.32 -7.24
CA GLY A 171 -59.99 -18.49 -6.15
C GLY A 171 -58.56 -18.68 -6.64
N GLN A 172 -58.35 -19.46 -7.70
CA GLN A 172 -57.01 -19.69 -8.28
C GLN A 172 -56.41 -18.41 -8.88
N LEU A 173 -57.20 -17.64 -9.64
CA LEU A 173 -56.74 -16.41 -10.27
C LEU A 173 -56.37 -15.32 -9.25
N ILE A 174 -57.13 -15.22 -8.15
CA ILE A 174 -56.85 -14.26 -7.07
C ILE A 174 -55.56 -14.64 -6.34
N LEU A 175 -55.37 -15.93 -6.04
CA LEU A 175 -54.16 -16.43 -5.39
C LEU A 175 -52.91 -16.20 -6.26
N ASP A 176 -53.02 -16.47 -7.55
CA ASP A 176 -51.92 -16.25 -8.50
C ASP A 176 -51.56 -14.76 -8.61
N ALA A 177 -52.56 -13.86 -8.63
CA ALA A 177 -52.33 -12.42 -8.64
C ALA A 177 -51.64 -11.93 -7.36
N GLN A 178 -52.04 -12.45 -6.19
CA GLN A 178 -51.39 -12.15 -4.91
C GLN A 178 -49.94 -12.66 -4.87
N CYS A 179 -49.70 -13.89 -5.37
CA CYS A 179 -48.36 -14.46 -5.44
C CYS A 179 -47.43 -13.66 -6.36
N HIS A 180 -47.94 -13.18 -7.51
CA HIS A 180 -47.18 -12.30 -8.40
C HIS A 180 -46.87 -10.95 -7.74
N ALA A 181 -47.84 -10.32 -7.09
CA ALA A 181 -47.63 -9.04 -6.41
C ALA A 181 -46.54 -9.14 -5.30
N VAL A 182 -46.56 -10.22 -4.51
CA VAL A 182 -45.53 -10.47 -3.49
C VAL A 182 -44.17 -10.74 -4.12
N ARG A 183 -44.10 -11.55 -5.17
CA ARG A 183 -42.86 -11.85 -5.88
C ARG A 183 -42.25 -10.59 -6.51
N ASP A 184 -43.07 -9.75 -7.13
CA ASP A 184 -42.62 -8.51 -7.76
C ASP A 184 -42.08 -7.52 -6.72
N ALA A 185 -42.75 -7.40 -5.57
CA ALA A 185 -42.26 -6.61 -4.44
C ALA A 185 -40.91 -7.12 -3.92
N GLN A 186 -40.76 -8.44 -3.74
CA GLN A 186 -39.50 -9.05 -3.30
C GLN A 186 -38.36 -8.86 -4.31
N ILE A 187 -38.66 -8.93 -5.61
CA ILE A 187 -37.68 -8.68 -6.67
C ILE A 187 -37.19 -7.23 -6.60
N LEU A 188 -38.11 -6.26 -6.46
CA LEU A 188 -37.76 -4.84 -6.35
C LEU A 188 -36.93 -4.55 -5.09
N GLU A 189 -37.33 -5.09 -3.93
CA GLU A 189 -36.57 -4.96 -2.68
C GLU A 189 -35.15 -5.51 -2.82
N ARG A 190 -35.00 -6.72 -3.38
CA ARG A 190 -33.68 -7.32 -3.60
C ARG A 190 -32.82 -6.47 -4.55
N GLN A 191 -33.42 -5.93 -5.62
CA GLN A 191 -32.71 -5.04 -6.54
C GLN A 191 -32.24 -3.76 -5.83
N GLN A 192 -33.08 -3.17 -4.97
CA GLN A 192 -32.72 -1.98 -4.20
C GLN A 192 -31.57 -2.27 -3.22
N THR A 193 -31.65 -3.34 -2.42
CA THR A 193 -30.57 -3.73 -1.49
C THR A 193 -29.24 -3.96 -2.22
N LEU A 194 -29.28 -4.62 -3.38
CA LEU A 194 -28.07 -4.85 -4.18
C LEU A 194 -27.50 -3.54 -4.74
N ALA A 195 -28.35 -2.63 -5.21
CA ALA A 195 -27.92 -1.33 -5.71
C ALA A 195 -27.28 -0.47 -4.61
N GLU A 196 -27.85 -0.45 -3.41
CA GLU A 196 -27.30 0.25 -2.24
C GLU A 196 -25.93 -0.31 -1.84
N LEU A 197 -25.79 -1.64 -1.81
CA LEU A 197 -24.52 -2.30 -1.52
C LEU A 197 -23.45 -1.99 -2.58
N GLN A 198 -23.84 -2.01 -3.86
CA GLN A 198 -22.93 -1.74 -4.98
C GLN A 198 -22.48 -0.27 -5.01
N GLU A 199 -23.35 0.69 -4.67
CA GLU A 199 -22.95 2.09 -4.54
C GLU A 199 -21.92 2.27 -3.42
N GLU A 200 -22.13 1.63 -2.27
CA GLU A 200 -21.18 1.69 -1.16
C GLU A 200 -19.83 1.05 -1.53
N GLU A 201 -19.83 -0.06 -2.29
CA GLU A 201 -18.61 -0.65 -2.85
C GLU A 201 -17.90 0.28 -3.82
N ARG A 202 -18.63 0.91 -4.75
CA ARG A 202 -18.05 1.90 -5.66
C ARG A 202 -17.42 3.09 -4.92
N ARG A 203 -18.04 3.55 -3.84
CA ARG A 203 -17.51 4.61 -2.99
C ARG A 203 -16.20 4.20 -2.30
N LEU A 204 -16.15 2.97 -1.77
CA LEU A 204 -14.95 2.39 -1.16
C LEU A 204 -13.83 2.23 -2.19
N ASP A 205 -14.12 1.70 -3.37
CA ASP A 205 -13.14 1.52 -4.45
C ASP A 205 -12.56 2.87 -4.88
N ALA A 206 -13.39 3.91 -4.99
CA ALA A 206 -12.93 5.25 -5.30
C ALA A 206 -12.01 5.83 -4.21
N MET A 207 -12.34 5.61 -2.94
CA MET A 207 -11.50 6.05 -1.81
C MET A 207 -10.15 5.33 -1.79
N MET A 208 -10.14 4.00 -1.96
CA MET A 208 -8.93 3.18 -2.01
C MET A 208 -8.03 3.55 -3.20
N GLU A 209 -8.61 3.83 -4.37
CA GLU A 209 -7.85 4.26 -5.54
C GLU A 209 -7.17 5.62 -5.33
N VAL A 210 -7.83 6.56 -4.65
CA VAL A 210 -7.23 7.84 -4.26
C VAL A 210 -6.04 7.61 -3.33
N ASP A 211 -6.19 6.77 -2.32
CA ASP A 211 -5.11 6.48 -1.37
C ASP A 211 -3.94 5.74 -2.02
N ARG A 212 -4.22 4.82 -2.95
CA ARG A 212 -3.21 4.15 -3.77
C ARG A 212 -2.40 5.17 -4.59
N ARG A 213 -3.07 6.13 -5.24
CA ARG A 213 -2.39 7.19 -6.02
C ARG A 213 -1.51 8.07 -5.13
N ARG A 214 -2.03 8.51 -3.99
CA ARG A 214 -1.26 9.31 -3.01
C ARG A 214 -0.01 8.56 -2.52
N ALA A 215 -0.12 7.25 -2.29
CA ALA A 215 1.01 6.43 -1.88
C ALA A 215 2.09 6.35 -2.98
N LEU A 216 1.69 6.21 -4.25
CA LEU A 216 2.61 6.23 -5.37
C LEU A 216 3.30 7.59 -5.55
N GLU A 217 2.53 8.69 -5.49
CA GLU A 217 3.08 10.05 -5.58
C GLU A 217 4.10 10.32 -4.46
N ALA A 218 3.80 9.90 -3.23
CA ALA A 218 4.73 10.02 -2.11
C ALA A 218 6.02 9.21 -2.33
N GLN A 219 5.90 7.99 -2.85
CA GLN A 219 7.05 7.14 -3.15
C GLN A 219 7.92 7.74 -4.26
N GLU A 220 7.30 8.28 -5.31
CA GLU A 220 8.00 8.97 -6.40
C GLU A 220 8.79 10.17 -5.87
N GLN A 221 8.18 11.02 -5.04
CA GLN A 221 8.86 12.17 -4.41
C GLN A 221 10.08 11.74 -3.58
N ILE A 222 9.97 10.65 -2.82
CA ILE A 222 11.09 10.10 -2.04
C ILE A 222 12.23 9.65 -2.96
N ASP A 223 11.90 8.97 -4.06
CA ASP A 223 12.90 8.46 -4.99
C ASP A 223 13.57 9.57 -5.81
N GLU A 224 12.83 10.63 -6.16
CA GLU A 224 13.36 11.86 -6.74
C GLU A 224 14.33 12.56 -5.80
N LEU A 225 13.96 12.74 -4.53
CA LEU A 225 14.83 13.32 -3.50
C LEU A 225 16.13 12.52 -3.35
N ARG A 226 16.04 11.19 -3.26
CA ARG A 226 17.21 10.31 -3.19
C ARG A 226 18.08 10.41 -4.44
N LYS A 227 17.48 10.50 -5.62
CA LYS A 227 18.21 10.70 -6.88
C LYS A 227 18.93 12.05 -6.87
N HIS A 228 18.27 13.11 -6.43
CA HIS A 228 18.87 14.43 -6.33
C HIS A 228 20.05 14.45 -5.36
N GLN A 229 19.90 13.84 -4.19
CA GLN A 229 20.99 13.70 -3.21
C GLN A 229 22.20 12.95 -3.78
N ARG A 230 21.99 11.86 -4.54
CA ARG A 230 23.09 11.14 -5.21
C ARG A 230 23.83 12.02 -6.22
N ILE A 231 23.08 12.80 -7.02
CA ILE A 231 23.66 13.70 -8.02
C ILE A 231 24.46 14.81 -7.33
N GLN A 232 23.89 15.44 -6.31
CA GLN A 232 24.57 16.47 -5.52
C GLN A 232 25.84 15.93 -4.86
N GLY A 233 25.78 14.74 -4.25
CA GLY A 233 26.94 14.09 -3.64
C GLY A 233 28.05 13.80 -4.65
N LYS A 234 27.69 13.29 -5.83
CA LYS A 234 28.65 13.10 -6.94
C LYS A 234 29.30 14.41 -7.36
N GLN A 235 28.50 15.47 -7.53
CA GLN A 235 29.02 16.77 -7.95
C GLN A 235 30.00 17.34 -6.92
N LEU A 236 29.69 17.22 -5.64
CA LEU A 236 30.58 17.67 -4.56
C LEU A 236 31.95 16.98 -4.63
N ILE A 237 31.97 15.67 -4.86
CA ILE A 237 33.23 14.90 -4.95
C ILE A 237 34.03 15.31 -6.18
N ILE A 238 33.37 15.51 -7.32
CA ILE A 238 34.03 15.97 -8.55
C ILE A 238 34.70 17.33 -8.31
N ASN A 239 33.97 18.29 -7.75
CA ASN A 239 34.51 19.62 -7.46
C ASN A 239 35.71 19.54 -6.49
N GLN A 240 35.65 18.67 -5.49
CA GLN A 240 36.78 18.44 -4.56
C GLN A 240 38.01 17.84 -5.24
N ILE A 241 37.81 16.98 -6.25
CA ILE A 241 38.92 16.40 -7.02
C ILE A 241 39.55 17.47 -7.89
N GLU A 242 38.74 18.27 -8.58
CA GLU A 242 39.19 19.38 -9.42
C GLU A 242 40.02 20.40 -8.61
N GLU A 243 39.49 20.88 -7.48
CA GLU A 243 40.18 21.82 -6.57
C GLU A 243 41.55 21.26 -6.12
N ARG A 244 41.61 19.98 -5.72
CA ARG A 244 42.87 19.34 -5.32
C ARG A 244 43.86 19.13 -6.47
N LEU A 245 43.37 19.00 -7.70
CA LEU A 245 44.22 18.89 -8.89
C LEU A 245 44.79 20.27 -9.23
N GLU A 246 43.98 21.31 -9.19
CA GLU A 246 44.41 22.70 -9.39
C GLU A 246 45.48 23.11 -8.38
N ASP A 247 45.26 22.85 -7.08
CA ASP A 247 46.24 23.11 -6.03
C ASP A 247 47.58 22.41 -6.30
N ARG A 248 47.53 21.17 -6.79
CA ARG A 248 48.74 20.41 -7.11
C ARG A 248 49.47 20.98 -8.32
N MET A 249 48.75 21.45 -9.34
CA MET A 249 49.35 22.11 -10.49
C MET A 249 50.06 23.39 -10.06
N LEU A 250 49.38 24.24 -9.28
CA LEU A 250 49.97 25.47 -8.75
C LEU A 250 51.23 25.21 -7.90
N GLN A 251 51.21 24.19 -7.04
CA GLN A 251 52.38 23.81 -6.25
C GLN A 251 53.55 23.31 -7.10
N ASN A 252 53.28 22.59 -8.19
CA ASN A 252 54.32 22.13 -9.10
C ASN A 252 54.93 23.29 -9.87
N GLU A 253 54.13 24.23 -10.36
CA GLU A 253 54.59 25.44 -11.04
C GLU A 253 55.48 26.28 -10.12
N MET A 254 55.08 26.47 -8.86
CA MET A 254 55.87 27.22 -7.87
C MET A 254 57.24 26.56 -7.62
N LYS A 255 57.28 25.23 -7.47
CA LYS A 255 58.54 24.48 -7.30
C LYS A 255 59.44 24.55 -8.53
N GLU A 256 58.86 24.54 -9.72
CA GLU A 256 59.61 24.68 -10.97
C GLU A 256 60.23 26.07 -11.09
N GLN A 257 59.50 27.13 -10.73
CA GLN A 257 60.03 28.49 -10.67
C GLN A 257 61.15 28.63 -9.63
N GLU A 258 60.97 28.10 -8.42
CA GLU A 258 62.01 28.07 -7.38
C GLU A 258 63.26 27.32 -7.85
N GLY A 259 63.08 26.19 -8.54
CA GLY A 259 64.17 25.40 -9.12
C GLY A 259 64.93 26.16 -10.21
N GLN A 260 64.21 26.86 -11.10
CA GLN A 260 64.81 27.72 -12.12
C GLN A 260 65.61 28.86 -11.49
N GLN A 261 65.06 29.56 -10.49
CA GLN A 261 65.78 30.62 -9.78
C GLN A 261 67.05 30.10 -9.09
N MET A 262 67.02 28.90 -8.51
CA MET A 262 68.21 28.30 -7.90
C MET A 262 69.31 28.05 -8.94
N LEU A 263 68.95 27.55 -10.13
CA LEU A 263 69.89 27.31 -11.22
C LEU A 263 70.50 28.62 -11.74
N GLU A 264 69.70 29.65 -11.96
CA GLU A 264 70.18 30.98 -12.37
C GLU A 264 71.14 31.59 -11.35
N ASN A 265 70.82 31.47 -10.05
CA ASN A 265 71.70 31.94 -8.98
C ASN A 265 73.05 31.20 -8.96
N LEU A 266 73.04 29.88 -9.21
CA LEU A 266 74.27 29.09 -9.28
C LEU A 266 75.13 29.47 -10.49
N GLU A 267 74.50 29.68 -11.66
CA GLU A 267 75.18 30.12 -12.87
C GLU A 267 75.84 31.50 -12.66
N LYS A 268 75.12 32.44 -12.03
CA LYS A 268 75.68 33.75 -11.70
C LYS A 268 76.90 33.66 -10.79
N MET A 269 76.84 32.85 -9.72
CA MET A 269 77.99 32.63 -8.84
C MET A 269 79.19 32.02 -9.59
N GLN A 270 78.96 31.12 -10.54
CA GLN A 270 80.02 30.54 -11.38
C GLN A 270 80.65 31.57 -12.31
N MET A 271 79.84 32.46 -12.89
CA MET A 271 80.33 33.56 -13.74
C MET A 271 81.16 34.56 -12.93
N ASP A 272 80.68 34.97 -11.75
CA ASP A 272 81.41 35.86 -10.86
C ASP A 272 82.78 35.26 -10.44
N GLU A 273 82.84 33.94 -10.15
CA GLU A 273 84.12 33.25 -9.82
C GLU A 273 85.10 33.19 -11.02
N LEU A 274 84.58 33.17 -12.25
CA LEU A 274 85.40 33.22 -13.46
C LEU A 274 85.89 34.64 -13.78
N GLU A 275 85.11 35.67 -13.44
CA GLU A 275 85.51 37.08 -13.62
C GLU A 275 86.57 37.53 -12.60
N ASP A 276 86.60 36.94 -11.41
CA ASP A 276 87.58 37.24 -10.34
C ASP A 276 88.98 36.58 -10.53
N LYS A 277 89.24 35.90 -11.67
CA LYS A 277 90.53 35.28 -12.03
C LYS A 277 91.26 36.01 -13.15
#